data_AF-A0A7Y5VZ22-F1
#
_entry.id   AF-A0A7Y5VZ22-F1
#
_cell.length_a   1.000
_cell.length_b   1.000
_cell.length_c   1.000
_cell.angle_alpha   90.00
_cell.angle_beta   90.00
_cell.angle_gamma   90.00
#
_symmetry.space_group_name_H-M   'P 1'
#
loop_
_entity.id
_entity.type
_entity.pdbx_description
1 polymer ?
#
loop_
_entity_poly.entity_id
_entity_poly.type
_entity_poly.pdbx_seq_one_letter_code
_entity_poly.pdbx_strand_id
1 'polypeptide(L)'
;MARRWLLLAAALTVALGLASRALLHGPPAKVIGVALYATLIYWLVRAAYPRPSHADASGPSSRPPTRALSFAIPASLALAISWAVEFLQLTPISAKLSATHPVLRLIFGEVFSTTDLIWYALGVAAGVLIDFIIQHRISSPRT
;
A
#
# COMPACT_ATOMS: atom_id res chain seq x y z
N MET A 1 16.27 -1.42 -10.82
CA MET A 1 15.07 -2.04 -11.45
C MET A 1 13.89 -2.15 -10.49
N ALA A 2 14.04 -2.79 -9.31
CA ALA A 2 12.93 -3.04 -8.38
C ALA A 2 12.16 -1.77 -7.92
N ARG A 3 12.85 -0.66 -7.65
CA ARG A 3 12.18 0.57 -7.20
C ARG A 3 11.33 1.24 -8.29
N ARG A 4 11.75 1.14 -9.56
CA ARG A 4 11.03 1.79 -10.69
C ARG A 4 9.66 1.16 -10.93
N TRP A 5 9.56 -0.17 -10.89
CA TRP A 5 8.27 -0.83 -11.08
C TRP A 5 7.29 -0.53 -9.94
N LEU A 6 7.78 -0.42 -8.68
CA LEU A 6 6.95 -0.04 -7.54
C LEU A 6 6.32 1.35 -7.72
N LEU A 7 7.11 2.30 -8.24
CA LEU A 7 6.61 3.65 -8.55
C LEU A 7 5.63 3.65 -9.72
N LEU A 8 5.85 2.82 -10.74
CA LEU A 8 4.88 2.63 -11.81
C LEU A 8 3.57 2.01 -11.29
N ALA A 9 3.65 1.00 -10.43
CA ALA A 9 2.49 0.39 -9.78
C ALA A 9 1.71 1.40 -8.93
N ALA A 10 2.43 2.27 -8.19
CA ALA A 10 1.84 3.38 -7.46
C ALA A 10 1.10 4.35 -8.40
N ALA A 11 1.74 4.79 -9.49
CA ALA A 11 1.12 5.68 -10.46
C ALA A 11 -0.13 5.07 -11.12
N LEU A 12 -0.07 3.79 -11.50
CA LEU A 12 -1.22 3.05 -12.04
C LEU A 12 -2.35 2.92 -11.02
N THR A 13 -2.02 2.70 -9.74
CA THR A 13 -3.00 2.60 -8.66
C THR A 13 -3.70 3.94 -8.44
N VAL A 14 -2.99 5.06 -8.53
CA VAL A 14 -3.58 6.41 -8.51
C VAL A 14 -4.53 6.59 -9.69
N ALA A 15 -4.09 6.26 -10.91
CA ALA A 15 -4.94 6.37 -12.09
C ALA A 15 -6.22 5.53 -11.97
N LEU A 16 -6.11 4.29 -11.48
CA LEU A 16 -7.25 3.41 -11.21
C LEU A 16 -8.18 3.96 -10.12
N GLY A 17 -7.62 4.58 -9.07
CA GLY A 17 -8.40 5.20 -8.00
C GLY A 17 -9.16 6.44 -8.46
N LEU A 18 -8.56 7.24 -9.35
CA LEU A 18 -9.24 8.38 -9.97
C LEU A 18 -10.30 7.92 -10.97
N ALA A 19 -9.99 6.91 -11.79
CA ALA A 19 -10.92 6.32 -12.74
C ALA A 19 -12.12 5.67 -12.03
N SER A 20 -11.92 4.96 -10.92
CA SER A 20 -13.01 4.35 -10.16
C SER A 20 -13.96 5.42 -9.61
N ARG A 21 -13.45 6.57 -9.16
CA ARG A 21 -14.29 7.70 -8.74
C ARG A 21 -15.01 8.40 -9.88
N ALA A 22 -14.46 8.37 -11.09
CA ALA A 22 -15.09 8.98 -12.26
C ALA A 22 -16.16 8.06 -12.89
N LEU A 23 -15.99 6.74 -12.80
CA LEU A 23 -16.82 5.76 -13.50
C LEU A 23 -17.86 5.08 -12.61
N LEU A 24 -17.59 4.96 -11.31
CA LEU A 24 -18.46 4.26 -10.37
C LEU A 24 -19.13 5.26 -9.42
N HIS A 25 -20.34 4.91 -9.00
CA HIS A 25 -21.12 5.69 -8.06
C HIS A 25 -21.53 4.84 -6.85
N GLY A 26 -21.72 5.49 -5.70
CA GLY A 26 -22.22 4.84 -4.49
C GLY A 26 -21.20 3.93 -3.79
N PRO A 27 -21.67 2.92 -3.02
CA PRO A 27 -20.81 2.09 -2.18
C PRO A 27 -19.62 1.41 -2.87
N PRO A 28 -19.74 0.90 -4.12
CA PRO A 28 -18.61 0.27 -4.80
C PRO A 28 -17.43 1.22 -5.05
N ALA A 29 -17.72 2.47 -5.42
CA ALA A 29 -16.70 3.50 -5.64
C ALA A 29 -15.91 3.78 -4.35
N LYS A 30 -16.60 3.80 -3.20
CA LYS A 30 -15.98 3.95 -1.89
C LYS A 30 -15.04 2.77 -1.60
N VAL A 31 -15.57 1.55 -1.65
CA VAL A 31 -14.86 0.32 -1.31
C VAL A 31 -13.58 0.15 -2.15
N ILE A 32 -13.70 0.34 -3.47
CA ILE A 32 -12.57 0.24 -4.39
C ILE A 32 -11.54 1.34 -4.10
N GLY A 33 -12.00 2.57 -3.83
CA GLY A 33 -11.11 3.67 -3.45
C GLY A 33 -10.30 3.37 -2.18
N VAL A 34 -10.94 2.83 -1.14
CA VAL A 34 -10.30 2.47 0.14
C VAL A 34 -9.25 1.37 -0.07
N ALA A 35 -9.60 0.32 -0.80
CA ALA A 35 -8.65 -0.76 -1.10
C ALA A 35 -7.45 -0.25 -1.93
N LEU A 36 -7.69 0.52 -2.99
CA LEU A 36 -6.63 1.08 -3.83
C LEU A 36 -5.74 2.06 -3.07
N TYR A 37 -6.29 2.84 -2.14
CA TYR A 37 -5.50 3.70 -1.26
C TYR A 37 -4.52 2.90 -0.41
N ALA A 38 -4.98 1.83 0.26
CA ALA A 38 -4.09 0.95 1.02
C ALA A 38 -3.01 0.29 0.14
N THR A 39 -3.38 -0.14 -1.07
CA THR A 39 -2.41 -0.68 -2.04
C THR A 39 -1.36 0.37 -2.44
N LEU A 40 -1.78 1.63 -2.65
CA LEU A 40 -0.87 2.74 -2.93
C LEU A 40 0.12 2.97 -1.78
N ILE A 41 -0.35 3.04 -0.54
CA ILE A 41 0.52 3.20 0.63
C ILE A 41 1.52 2.05 0.70
N TYR A 42 1.08 0.81 0.45
CA TYR A 42 1.99 -0.34 0.38
C TYR A 42 3.10 -0.13 -0.65
N TRP A 43 2.78 0.30 -1.88
CA TRP A 43 3.79 0.56 -2.92
C TRP A 43 4.81 1.60 -2.49
N LEU A 44 4.36 2.69 -1.87
CA LEU A 44 5.22 3.78 -1.41
C LEU A 44 6.15 3.32 -0.28
N VAL A 45 5.60 2.65 0.74
CA VAL A 45 6.39 2.11 1.85
C VAL A 45 7.41 1.10 1.33
N ARG A 46 6.99 0.19 0.45
CA ARG A 46 7.87 -0.83 -0.15
C ARG A 46 8.98 -0.22 -1.01
N ALA A 47 8.70 0.89 -1.70
CA ALA A 47 9.69 1.62 -2.49
C ALA A 47 10.67 2.45 -1.64
N ALA A 48 10.25 2.85 -0.44
CA ALA A 48 11.07 3.55 0.54
C ALA A 48 11.89 2.57 1.42
N TYR A 49 11.41 1.34 1.62
CA TYR A 49 12.05 0.35 2.47
C TYR A 49 13.43 -0.06 1.92
N PRO A 50 14.53 0.21 2.64
CA PRO A 50 15.88 -0.18 2.21
C PRO A 50 15.99 -1.70 2.18
N ARG A 51 16.36 -2.28 1.03
CA ARG A 51 16.70 -3.70 0.98
C ARG A 51 18.14 -3.86 1.46
N PRO A 52 18.42 -4.76 2.41
CA PRO A 52 19.79 -5.10 2.75
C PRO A 52 20.48 -5.59 1.49
N SER A 53 21.52 -4.87 1.06
CA SER A 53 22.41 -5.34 0.01
C SER A 53 23.07 -6.61 0.53
N HIS A 54 22.96 -7.72 -0.21
CA HIS A 54 23.55 -9.03 0.11
C HIS A 54 25.10 -9.04 0.19
N ALA A 55 25.75 -7.89 0.35
CA ALA A 55 27.19 -7.71 0.19
C ALA A 55 28.05 -8.14 1.40
N ASP A 56 27.46 -8.65 2.48
CA ASP A 56 28.24 -9.02 3.68
C ASP A 56 27.75 -10.34 4.35
N ALA A 57 27.48 -11.35 3.53
CA ALA A 57 27.10 -12.69 3.98
C ALA A 57 28.20 -13.71 3.65
N SER A 58 29.39 -13.52 4.22
CA SER A 58 30.51 -14.48 4.19
C SER A 58 30.50 -15.45 5.40
N GLY A 59 29.37 -15.57 6.10
CA GLY A 59 29.18 -16.53 7.20
C GLY A 59 28.35 -17.77 6.80
N PRO A 60 28.71 -18.98 7.24
CA PRO A 60 28.06 -20.21 6.79
C PRO A 60 26.68 -20.41 7.43
N SER A 61 25.72 -20.82 6.61
CA SER A 61 24.53 -21.58 7.00
C SER A 61 23.56 -20.90 7.97
N SER A 62 22.87 -19.87 7.49
CA SER A 62 21.47 -19.64 7.87
C SER A 62 20.70 -19.29 6.60
N ARG A 63 19.95 -20.26 6.05
CA ARG A 63 18.96 -19.99 4.99
C ARG A 63 18.04 -18.91 5.54
N PRO A 64 18.05 -17.67 5.02
CA PRO A 64 17.37 -16.63 5.75
C PRO A 64 15.86 -16.79 5.49
N PRO A 65 15.01 -16.89 6.52
CA PRO A 65 13.54 -16.81 6.36
C PRO A 65 13.09 -15.40 5.91
N THR A 66 14.02 -14.55 5.48
CA THR A 66 13.89 -13.11 5.27
C THR A 66 13.02 -12.72 4.09
N ARG A 67 12.73 -13.64 3.15
CA ARG A 67 11.91 -13.26 1.98
C ARG A 67 10.49 -12.90 2.39
N ALA A 68 9.84 -13.73 3.21
CA ALA A 68 8.50 -13.45 3.75
C ALA A 68 8.50 -12.23 4.69
N LEU A 69 9.48 -12.16 5.59
CA LEU A 69 9.67 -11.01 6.50
C LEU A 69 9.90 -9.69 5.76
N SER A 70 10.52 -9.72 4.57
CA SER A 70 10.76 -8.53 3.76
C SER A 70 9.45 -7.86 3.33
N PHE A 71 8.38 -8.62 3.11
CA PHE A 71 7.07 -8.08 2.75
C PHE A 71 6.24 -7.72 3.98
N ALA A 72 6.45 -8.43 5.10
CA ALA A 72 5.71 -8.23 6.34
C ALA A 72 5.88 -6.81 6.88
N ILE A 73 7.11 -6.29 6.98
CA ILE A 73 7.36 -4.96 7.55
C ILE A 73 6.67 -3.85 6.72
N PRO A 74 6.85 -3.78 5.38
CA PRO A 74 6.11 -2.83 4.56
C PRO A 74 4.59 -2.98 4.64
N ALA A 75 4.08 -4.21 4.70
CA ALA A 75 2.64 -4.47 4.82
C ALA A 75 2.09 -3.95 6.14
N SER A 76 2.76 -4.26 7.26
CA SER A 76 2.38 -3.79 8.59
C SER A 76 2.42 -2.27 8.69
N LEU A 77 3.47 -1.63 8.16
CA LEU A 77 3.57 -0.17 8.12
C LEU A 77 2.46 0.45 7.27
N ALA A 78 2.16 -0.11 6.10
CA ALA A 78 1.11 0.40 5.24
C ALA A 78 -0.28 0.28 5.89
N LEU A 79 -0.54 -0.84 6.58
CA LEU A 79 -1.77 -1.05 7.31
C LEU A 79 -1.88 -0.09 8.50
N ALA A 80 -0.81 0.06 9.28
CA ALA A 80 -0.76 0.98 10.42
C ALA A 80 -0.96 2.44 9.98
N ILE A 81 -0.34 2.87 8.88
CA ILE A 81 -0.55 4.21 8.31
C ILE A 81 -2.02 4.38 7.90
N SER A 82 -2.59 3.40 7.18
CA SER A 82 -3.98 3.50 6.70
C SER A 82 -4.96 3.56 7.87
N TRP A 83 -4.77 2.73 8.90
CA TRP A 83 -5.59 2.74 10.10
C TRP A 83 -5.39 4.00 10.93
N ALA A 84 -4.15 4.51 11.06
CA ALA A 84 -3.89 5.76 11.77
C ALA A 84 -4.61 6.94 11.09
N VAL A 85 -4.61 7.00 9.75
CA VAL A 85 -5.38 7.98 8.98
C VAL A 85 -6.87 7.83 9.24
N GLU A 86 -7.39 6.60 9.31
CA GLU A 86 -8.80 6.33 9.64
C GLU A 86 -9.14 6.78 11.08
N PHE A 87 -8.30 6.46 12.07
CA PHE A 87 -8.49 6.88 13.47
C PHE A 87 -8.36 8.38 13.67
N LEU A 88 -7.53 9.07 12.88
CA LEU A 88 -7.47 10.54 12.89
C LEU A 88 -8.81 11.18 12.53
N GLN A 89 -9.72 10.45 11.85
CA GLN A 89 -11.06 10.93 11.55
C GLN A 89 -11.98 11.00 12.78
N LEU A 90 -11.60 10.38 13.90
CA LEU A 90 -12.25 10.59 15.20
C LEU A 90 -11.90 11.96 15.82
N THR A 91 -10.94 12.68 15.24
CA THR A 91 -10.53 14.00 15.70
C THR A 91 -11.04 15.12 14.78
N PRO A 92 -11.29 16.33 15.30
CA PRO A 92 -11.67 17.47 14.46
C PRO A 92 -10.58 17.93 13.47
N ILE A 93 -9.36 17.40 13.59
CA ILE A 93 -8.21 17.81 12.79
C ILE A 93 -8.38 17.35 11.34
N SER A 94 -8.87 16.13 11.12
CA SER A 94 -9.13 15.61 9.76
C SER A 94 -10.13 16.50 9.02
N ALA A 95 -11.24 16.86 9.67
CA ALA A 95 -12.30 17.67 9.10
C ALA A 95 -11.78 19.07 8.70
N LYS A 96 -10.94 19.69 9.53
CA LYS A 96 -10.29 20.97 9.22
C LYS A 96 -9.33 20.87 8.04
N LEU A 97 -8.49 19.83 7.99
CA LEU A 97 -7.54 19.61 6.91
C LEU A 97 -8.25 19.29 5.59
N SER A 98 -9.26 18.42 5.62
CA SER A 98 -10.09 18.06 4.47
C SER A 98 -10.86 19.26 3.90
N ALA A 99 -11.26 20.22 4.74
CA ALA A 99 -11.88 21.47 4.29
C ALA A 99 -10.88 22.44 3.62
N THR A 100 -9.58 22.30 3.88
CA THR A 100 -8.56 23.23 3.39
C THR A 100 -8.18 22.95 1.93
N HIS A 101 -8.10 21.68 1.52
CA HIS A 101 -7.67 21.33 0.16
C HIS A 101 -8.28 20.00 -0.35
N PRO A 102 -8.70 19.90 -1.63
CA PRO A 102 -9.29 18.67 -2.18
C PRO A 102 -8.39 17.43 -2.08
N VAL A 103 -7.08 17.61 -2.19
CA VAL A 103 -6.10 16.51 -2.02
C VAL A 103 -6.04 16.02 -0.58
N LEU A 104 -6.17 16.92 0.40
CA LEU A 104 -6.21 16.52 1.81
C LEU A 104 -7.47 15.72 2.12
N ARG A 105 -8.60 16.07 1.50
CA ARG A 105 -9.83 15.29 1.56
C ARG A 105 -9.69 13.89 0.96
N LEU A 106 -8.87 13.74 -0.08
CA LEU A 106 -8.51 12.43 -0.65
C LEU A 106 -7.68 11.57 0.30
N ILE A 107 -6.78 12.19 1.08
CA ILE A 107 -5.86 11.49 1.98
C ILE A 107 -6.55 11.15 3.30
N PHE A 108 -7.19 12.14 3.94
CA PHE A 108 -7.74 12.01 5.30
C PHE A 108 -9.15 11.45 5.35
N GLY A 109 -9.91 11.48 4.26
CA GLY A 109 -11.32 11.10 4.27
C GLY A 109 -12.20 12.08 5.06
N GLU A 110 -13.40 11.62 5.39
CA GLU A 110 -14.43 12.45 6.06
C GLU A 110 -14.93 11.83 7.37
N VAL A 111 -15.23 10.53 7.38
CA VAL A 111 -15.93 9.89 8.50
C VAL A 111 -15.38 8.49 8.75
N PHE A 112 -15.05 8.23 10.00
CA PHE A 112 -14.52 6.95 10.46
C PHE A 112 -15.49 5.80 10.13
N SER A 113 -14.95 4.72 9.57
CA SER A 113 -15.69 3.50 9.30
C SER A 113 -14.87 2.26 9.65
N THR A 114 -15.40 1.43 10.56
CA THR A 114 -14.80 0.14 10.90
C THR A 114 -14.71 -0.80 9.69
N THR A 115 -15.65 -0.68 8.74
CA THR A 115 -15.63 -1.45 7.49
C THR A 115 -14.42 -1.10 6.62
N ASP A 116 -13.95 0.15 6.65
CA ASP A 116 -12.81 0.59 5.86
C ASP A 116 -11.51 -0.08 6.35
N LEU A 117 -11.41 -0.44 7.64
CA LEU A 117 -10.28 -1.22 8.19
C LEU A 117 -10.08 -2.57 7.48
N ILE A 118 -11.18 -3.26 7.14
CA ILE A 118 -11.15 -4.54 6.43
C ILE A 118 -10.69 -4.32 4.99
N TRP A 119 -11.18 -3.28 4.33
CA TRP A 119 -10.80 -2.95 2.96
C TRP A 119 -9.35 -2.48 2.85
N TYR A 120 -8.82 -1.79 3.86
CA TYR A 120 -7.39 -1.49 3.94
C TYR A 120 -6.56 -2.77 4.04
N ALA A 121 -6.97 -3.74 4.87
CA ALA A 121 -6.29 -5.03 4.97
C ALA A 121 -6.29 -5.78 3.63
N LEU A 122 -7.43 -5.81 2.93
CA LEU A 122 -7.54 -6.42 1.59
C LEU A 122 -6.69 -5.70 0.55
N GLY A 123 -6.64 -4.37 0.56
CA GLY A 123 -5.81 -3.57 -0.32
C GLY A 123 -4.31 -3.82 -0.12
N VAL A 124 -3.86 -3.90 1.12
CA VAL A 124 -2.47 -4.26 1.45
C VAL A 124 -2.18 -5.70 1.01
N ALA A 125 -3.08 -6.65 1.28
CA ALA A 125 -2.90 -8.05 0.88
C ALA A 125 -2.78 -8.20 -0.64
N ALA A 126 -3.58 -7.47 -1.42
CA ALA A 126 -3.49 -7.44 -2.87
C ALA A 126 -2.12 -6.90 -3.34
N GLY A 127 -1.64 -5.80 -2.75
CA GLY A 127 -0.32 -5.24 -3.05
C GLY A 127 0.82 -6.22 -2.77
N VAL A 128 0.77 -6.89 -1.61
CA VAL A 128 1.74 -7.94 -1.23
C VAL A 128 1.71 -9.10 -2.22
N LEU A 129 0.52 -9.57 -2.61
CA LEU A 129 0.37 -10.68 -3.54
C LEU A 129 0.98 -10.34 -4.91
N ILE A 130 0.73 -9.14 -5.42
CA ILE A 130 1.27 -8.68 -6.70
C ILE A 130 2.81 -8.56 -6.62
N ASP A 131 3.36 -7.93 -5.57
CA ASP A 131 4.83 -7.86 -5.39
C ASP A 131 5.42 -9.26 -5.32
N PHE A 132 4.83 -10.15 -4.54
CA PHE A 132 5.27 -11.53 -4.41
C PHE A 132 5.33 -12.25 -5.76
N ILE A 133 4.27 -12.18 -6.57
CA ILE A 133 4.20 -12.82 -7.88
C ILE A 133 5.28 -12.27 -8.82
N ILE A 134 5.42 -10.94 -8.90
CA ILE A 134 6.41 -10.30 -9.78
C ILE A 134 7.83 -10.73 -9.39
N GLN A 135 8.13 -10.76 -8.09
CA GLN A 135 9.46 -11.15 -7.61
C GLN A 135 9.74 -12.63 -7.82
N HIS A 136 8.73 -13.49 -7.78
CA HIS A 136 8.88 -14.90 -8.15
C HIS A 136 9.23 -15.05 -9.63
N ARG A 137 8.54 -14.32 -10.51
CA ARG A 137 8.80 -14.34 -11.97
C ARG A 137 10.19 -13.85 -12.34
N ILE A 138 10.71 -12.83 -11.64
CA ILE A 138 12.06 -12.31 -11.88
C ILE A 138 13.14 -13.31 -11.43
N SER A 139 12.84 -14.14 -10.42
CA SER A 139 13.80 -15.12 -9.87
C SER A 139 13.83 -16.46 -10.62
N SER A 140 12.85 -16.77 -11.46
CA SER A 140 12.86 -18.02 -12.24
C SER A 140 13.91 -17.93 -13.37
N PRO A 141 14.92 -18.82 -13.41
CA PRO A 141 15.90 -18.82 -14.49
C PRO A 141 15.18 -19.10 -15.82
N ARG A 142 15.50 -18.31 -16.85
CA ARG A 142 15.09 -18.63 -18.22
C ARG A 142 15.84 -19.92 -18.62
N THR A 143 15.11 -21.02 -18.76
CA THR A 143 15.58 -22.27 -19.36
C THR A 143 15.86 -22.08 -20.84
#